data_AF-A0A662ZA38-F1
#
_entry.id   AF-A0A662ZA38-F1
#
_cell.length_a   1.000
_cell.length_b   1.000
_cell.length_c   1.000
_cell.angle_alpha   90.00
_cell.angle_beta   90.00
_cell.angle_gamma   90.00
#
_symmetry.space_group_name_H-M   'P 1'
#
loop_
_entity.id
_entity.type
_entity.pdbx_description
1 polymer ?
#
loop_
_entity_poly.entity_id
_entity_poly.type
_entity_poly.pdbx_seq_one_letter_code
_entity_poly.pdbx_strand_id
1 'polypeptide(L)'
;MVIYELIKETKEKLDYSYYPEGNKDKKAGLITIDRINEEIDLTEVAEGDYEIVVLAEDLLRMDQSFIDLAEEEGDLERARLLREELEENKKKGKYKGFQYYCYACHVIHNLVKKYNSGIIPQSDTVYWY
;
A
#
# COMPACT_ATOMS: atom_id res chain seq x y z
N MET A 1 -10.71 -7.79 -5.11
CA MET A 1 -10.02 -8.38 -6.29
C MET A 1 -9.66 -7.27 -7.28
N VAL A 2 -8.50 -7.35 -7.92
CA VAL A 2 -8.06 -6.44 -8.99
C VAL A 2 -7.36 -7.26 -10.06
N ILE A 3 -7.58 -6.94 -11.34
CA ILE A 3 -6.83 -7.53 -12.44
C ILE A 3 -5.89 -6.49 -13.03
N TYR A 4 -4.73 -6.92 -13.50
CA TYR A 4 -3.81 -6.05 -14.23
C TYR A 4 -3.21 -6.78 -15.43
N GLU A 5 -2.84 -6.02 -16.45
CA GLU A 5 -2.32 -6.52 -17.73
C GLU A 5 -1.20 -5.61 -18.23
N LEU A 6 -0.11 -6.21 -18.71
CA LEU A 6 0.99 -5.51 -19.36
C LEU A 6 0.51 -5.00 -20.72
N ILE A 7 0.57 -3.70 -20.92
CA ILE A 7 0.13 -3.05 -22.18
C ILE A 7 1.31 -2.60 -23.03
N LYS A 8 2.49 -2.40 -22.42
CA LYS A 8 3.71 -2.05 -23.14
C LYS A 8 4.95 -2.51 -22.40
N GLU A 9 5.83 -3.18 -23.13
CA GLU A 9 7.16 -3.57 -22.65
C GLU A 9 8.24 -2.91 -23.51
N THR A 10 9.18 -2.23 -22.86
CA THR A 10 10.41 -1.74 -23.49
C THR A 10 11.62 -2.10 -22.62
N LYS A 11 12.82 -1.79 -23.13
CA LYS A 11 14.05 -1.91 -22.33
C LYS A 11 14.06 -0.96 -21.13
N GLU A 12 13.37 0.18 -21.24
CA GLU A 12 13.42 1.28 -20.28
C GLU A 12 12.25 1.21 -19.29
N LYS A 13 11.09 0.67 -19.71
CA LYS A 13 9.90 0.68 -18.89
C LYS A 13 8.93 -0.46 -19.17
N LEU A 14 8.06 -0.72 -18.19
CA LEU A 14 6.89 -1.59 -18.30
C LEU A 14 5.64 -0.76 -17.95
N ASP A 15 4.67 -0.68 -18.85
CA ASP A 15 3.39 -0.03 -18.58
C ASP A 15 2.30 -1.09 -18.40
N TYR A 16 1.56 -0.99 -17.30
CA TYR A 16 0.47 -1.87 -16.92
C TYR A 16 -0.84 -1.09 -16.84
N SER A 17 -1.92 -1.73 -17.27
CA SER A 17 -3.29 -1.30 -16.95
C SER A 17 -3.83 -2.14 -15.79
N TYR A 18 -4.64 -1.54 -14.90
CA TYR A 18 -5.35 -2.27 -13.86
C TYR A 18 -6.82 -1.87 -13.75
N TYR A 19 -7.64 -2.83 -13.31
CA TYR A 19 -9.09 -2.71 -13.27
C TYR A 19 -9.62 -3.18 -11.90
N PRO A 20 -10.12 -2.25 -11.07
CA PRO A 20 -10.81 -2.56 -9.82
C PRO A 20 -11.94 -3.56 -10.05
N GLU A 21 -12.06 -4.53 -9.14
CA GLU A 21 -13.09 -5.59 -9.18
C GLU A 21 -13.11 -6.41 -10.48
N GLY A 22 -12.07 -6.32 -11.32
CA GLY A 22 -12.06 -6.98 -12.62
C GLY A 22 -12.93 -6.32 -13.69
N ASN A 23 -13.46 -5.13 -13.44
CA ASN A 23 -14.39 -4.47 -14.36
C ASN A 23 -13.66 -3.74 -15.50
N LYS A 24 -13.57 -4.39 -16.66
CA LYS A 24 -12.93 -3.85 -17.87
C LYS A 24 -13.78 -2.87 -18.67
N ASP A 25 -15.06 -2.71 -18.34
CA ASP A 25 -15.93 -1.74 -19.01
C ASP A 25 -15.68 -0.31 -18.49
N LYS A 26 -15.00 -0.19 -17.34
CA LYS A 26 -14.61 1.09 -16.73
C LYS A 26 -13.23 1.54 -17.16
N LYS A 27 -12.94 2.83 -16.97
CA LYS A 27 -11.62 3.39 -17.26
C LYS A 27 -10.55 2.71 -16.39
N ALA A 28 -9.56 2.09 -17.05
CA ALA A 28 -8.41 1.48 -16.39
C ALA A 28 -7.53 2.54 -15.72
N GLY A 29 -6.85 2.14 -14.65
CA GLY A 29 -5.72 2.89 -14.11
C GLY A 29 -4.42 2.40 -14.73
N LEU A 30 -3.37 3.20 -14.64
CA LEU A 30 -2.08 2.94 -15.27
C LEU A 30 -0.95 2.97 -14.25
N ILE A 31 -0.09 1.96 -14.31
CA ILE A 31 1.12 1.84 -13.49
C ILE A 31 2.32 1.68 -14.42
N THR A 32 3.38 2.45 -14.17
CA THR A 32 4.63 2.37 -14.93
C THR A 32 5.76 1.91 -14.01
N ILE A 33 6.52 0.92 -14.44
CA ILE A 33 7.79 0.53 -13.82
C ILE A 33 8.91 1.13 -14.68
N ASP A 34 9.67 2.06 -14.10
CA ASP A 34 10.90 2.58 -14.69
C ASP A 34 12.05 1.63 -14.34
N ARG A 35 12.62 0.99 -15.37
CA ARG A 35 13.69 0.00 -15.22
C ARG A 35 15.07 0.63 -15.14
N ILE A 36 15.20 1.92 -15.48
CA ILE A 36 16.45 2.68 -15.40
C ILE A 36 16.61 3.22 -13.98
N ASN A 37 15.56 3.84 -13.46
CA ASN A 37 15.57 4.48 -12.13
C ASN A 37 15.14 3.52 -11.00
N GLU A 38 14.64 2.32 -11.35
CA GLU A 38 14.09 1.34 -10.40
C GLU A 38 12.91 1.89 -9.58
N GLU A 39 12.07 2.70 -10.24
CA GLU A 39 10.91 3.35 -9.65
C GLU A 39 9.60 2.76 -10.18
N ILE A 40 8.53 2.88 -9.40
CA ILE A 40 7.19 2.48 -9.79
C ILE A 40 6.22 3.63 -9.53
N ASP A 41 5.50 4.02 -10.58
CA ASP A 41 4.60 5.16 -10.56
C ASP A 41 3.17 4.75 -10.87
N LEU A 42 2.23 5.27 -10.10
CA LEU A 42 0.81 5.27 -10.45
C LEU A 42 0.52 6.50 -11.32
N THR A 43 0.50 6.31 -12.64
CA THR A 43 0.36 7.40 -13.61
C THR A 43 -1.10 7.80 -13.82
N GLU A 44 -2.03 6.85 -13.73
CA GLU A 44 -3.48 7.12 -13.75
C GLU A 44 -4.21 6.26 -12.73
N VAL A 45 -5.17 6.86 -12.03
CA VAL A 45 -6.07 6.15 -11.10
C VAL A 45 -7.23 5.54 -11.89
N ALA A 46 -7.53 4.28 -11.63
CA ALA A 46 -8.65 3.59 -12.25
C ALA A 46 -10.00 4.13 -11.76
N GLU A 47 -11.01 4.10 -12.62
CA GLU A 47 -12.37 4.37 -12.18
C GLU A 47 -12.86 3.28 -11.24
N GLY A 48 -13.33 3.68 -10.05
CA GLY A 48 -13.74 2.76 -8.99
C GLY A 48 -12.61 2.40 -8.02
N ASP A 49 -11.37 2.86 -8.25
CA ASP A 49 -10.38 2.94 -7.19
C ASP A 49 -10.63 4.17 -6.33
N TYR A 50 -10.16 4.14 -5.09
CA TYR A 50 -10.35 5.22 -4.13
C TYR A 50 -9.12 5.37 -3.25
N GLU A 51 -8.88 6.62 -2.87
CA GLU A 51 -7.78 7.00 -2.01
C GLU A 51 -8.11 6.66 -0.55
N ILE A 52 -7.12 6.11 0.14
CA ILE A 52 -7.09 5.96 1.58
C ILE A 52 -6.00 6.87 2.10
N VAL A 53 -6.40 7.80 2.97
CA VAL A 53 -5.48 8.71 3.66
C VAL A 53 -5.38 8.28 5.11
N VAL A 54 -4.17 8.01 5.56
CA VAL A 54 -3.86 7.70 6.95
C VAL A 54 -3.08 8.87 7.51
N LEU A 55 -3.63 9.54 8.53
CA LEU A 55 -2.95 10.67 9.16
C LEU A 55 -1.97 10.17 10.23
N ALA A 56 -0.91 10.94 10.48
CA ALA A 56 0.00 10.66 11.59
C ALA A 56 -0.75 10.61 12.94
N GLU A 57 -1.79 11.44 13.09
CA GLU A 57 -2.65 11.47 14.28
C GLU A 57 -3.49 10.20 14.44
N ASP A 58 -3.93 9.58 13.34
CA ASP A 58 -4.71 8.33 13.41
C ASP A 58 -3.83 7.17 13.89
N LEU A 59 -2.58 7.12 13.42
CA LEU A 59 -1.58 6.15 13.89
C LEU A 59 -1.25 6.35 15.37
N LEU A 60 -1.10 7.60 15.81
CA LEU A 60 -0.89 7.92 17.23
C LEU A 60 -2.09 7.53 18.09
N ARG A 61 -3.30 7.78 17.60
CA ARG A 61 -4.55 7.42 18.31
C ARG A 61 -4.69 5.90 18.42
N MET A 62 -4.30 5.15 17.40
CA MET A 62 -4.30 3.69 17.42
C MET A 62 -3.37 3.18 18.53
N ASP A 63 -2.13 3.65 18.59
CA ASP A 63 -1.20 3.23 19.65
C ASP A 63 -1.66 3.68 21.04
N GLN A 64 -2.25 4.87 21.16
CA GLN A 64 -2.87 5.32 22.41
C GLN A 64 -4.02 4.40 22.84
N SER A 65 -4.85 3.93 21.92
CA SER A 65 -5.96 3.02 22.24
C SER A 65 -5.48 1.68 22.79
N PHE A 66 -4.31 1.18 22.36
CA PHE A 66 -3.73 -0.04 22.94
C PHE A 66 -3.22 0.17 24.37
N ILE A 67 -2.71 1.38 24.66
CA ILE A 67 -2.32 1.77 26.03
C ILE A 67 -3.56 1.85 26.91
N ASP A 68 -4.59 2.55 26.46
CA ASP A 68 -5.83 2.75 27.21
C ASP A 68 -6.49 1.40 27.52
N LEU A 69 -6.55 0.49 26.55
CA LEU A 69 -7.07 -0.88 26.74
C LEU A 69 -6.26 -1.67 27.78
N ALA A 70 -4.93 -1.59 27.75
CA ALA A 70 -4.10 -2.28 28.74
C ALA A 70 -4.31 -1.73 30.16
N GLU A 71 -4.54 -0.42 30.29
CA GLU A 71 -4.87 0.21 31.58
C GLU A 71 -6.26 -0.20 32.09
N GLU A 72 -7.26 -0.27 31.20
CA GLU A 72 -8.60 -0.78 31.50
C GLU A 72 -8.60 -2.25 31.95
N GLU A 73 -7.73 -3.08 31.35
CA GLU A 73 -7.52 -4.48 31.72
C GLU A 73 -6.72 -4.65 33.03
N GLY A 74 -6.15 -3.56 33.57
CA GLY A 74 -5.29 -3.58 34.76
C GLY A 74 -3.87 -4.11 34.51
N ASP A 75 -3.47 -4.29 33.25
CA ASP A 75 -2.12 -4.71 32.84
C ASP A 75 -1.18 -3.50 32.75
N LEU A 76 -0.82 -2.98 33.93
CA LEU A 76 0.00 -1.77 34.06
C LEU A 76 1.41 -1.93 33.49
N GLU A 77 1.95 -3.15 33.47
CA GLU A 77 3.28 -3.40 32.91
C GLU A 77 3.24 -3.35 31.39
N ARG A 78 2.20 -3.94 30.76
CA ARG A 78 1.98 -3.78 29.32
C ARG A 78 1.75 -2.33 28.94
N ALA A 79 0.92 -1.60 29.68
CA ALA A 79 0.70 -0.17 29.45
C ALA A 79 2.00 0.64 29.52
N ARG A 80 2.86 0.35 30.51
CA ARG A 80 4.19 0.99 30.64
C ARG A 80 5.06 0.75 29.42
N LEU A 81 5.17 -0.51 28.97
CA LEU A 81 5.97 -0.88 27.80
C LEU A 81 5.46 -0.20 26.51
N LEU A 82 4.14 -0.17 26.31
CA LEU A 82 3.52 0.50 25.16
C LEU A 82 3.77 2.02 25.17
N ARG A 83 3.74 2.67 26.34
CA ARG A 83 4.08 4.10 26.48
C ARG A 83 5.54 4.39 26.12
N GLU A 84 6.46 3.52 26.54
CA GLU A 84 7.89 3.64 26.19
C GLU A 84 8.11 3.48 24.68
N GLU A 85 7.46 2.48 24.07
CA GLU A 85 7.51 2.25 22.63
C GLU A 85 6.94 3.44 21.84
N LEU A 86 5.80 3.99 22.26
CA LEU A 86 5.18 5.17 21.65
C LEU A 86 6.16 6.36 21.63
N GLU A 87 6.83 6.65 22.75
CA GLU A 87 7.80 7.75 22.83
C GLU A 87 9.05 7.49 21.98
N GLU A 88 9.52 6.25 21.92
CA GLU A 88 10.63 5.88 21.03
C GLU A 88 10.23 6.03 19.55
N ASN A 89 9.03 5.58 19.18
CA ASN A 89 8.50 5.69 17.82
C ASN A 89 8.30 7.14 17.40
N LYS A 90 7.87 8.02 18.32
CA LYS A 90 7.81 9.48 18.10
C LYS A 90 9.19 10.05 17.82
N LYS A 91 10.19 9.73 18.64
CA LYS A 91 11.58 10.19 18.45
C LYS A 91 12.18 9.71 17.12
N LYS A 92 11.85 8.50 16.70
CA LYS A 92 12.26 7.93 15.41
C LYS A 92 11.47 8.49 14.21
N GLY A 93 10.45 9.32 14.44
CA GLY A 93 9.62 9.88 13.38
C GLY A 93 8.84 8.82 12.61
N LYS A 94 8.40 7.74 13.27
CA LYS A 94 7.66 6.64 12.64
C LYS A 94 6.21 7.01 12.30
N TYR A 95 5.64 8.01 12.99
CA TYR A 95 4.29 8.52 12.71
C TYR A 95 4.36 9.50 11.55
N LYS A 96 4.36 8.96 10.34
CA LYS A 96 4.20 9.73 9.10
C LYS A 96 2.89 9.30 8.45
N GLY A 97 2.04 10.28 8.17
CA GLY A 97 0.85 10.02 7.38
C GLY A 97 1.24 9.53 5.99
N PHE A 98 0.38 8.71 5.40
CA PHE A 98 0.58 8.19 4.06
C PHE A 98 -0.75 8.08 3.35
N GLN A 99 -0.69 8.14 2.03
CA GLN A 99 -1.85 8.01 1.16
C GLN A 99 -1.57 6.92 0.14
N TYR A 100 -2.59 6.15 -0.20
CA TYR A 100 -2.50 5.10 -1.21
C TYR A 100 -3.87 4.85 -1.83
N TYR A 101 -3.88 4.28 -3.03
CA TYR A 101 -5.10 3.84 -3.69
C TYR A 101 -5.36 2.37 -3.39
N CYS A 102 -6.59 2.05 -2.98
CA CYS A 102 -6.94 0.75 -2.43
C CYS A 102 -6.66 -0.40 -3.39
N TYR A 103 -6.98 -0.26 -4.67
CA TYR A 103 -6.74 -1.32 -5.65
C TYR A 103 -5.32 -1.26 -6.21
N ALA A 104 -4.84 -0.07 -6.56
CA ALA A 104 -3.49 0.11 -7.11
C ALA A 104 -2.40 -0.42 -6.17
N CYS A 105 -2.52 -0.24 -4.85
CA CYS A 105 -1.49 -0.69 -3.91
C CYS A 105 -1.28 -2.21 -3.94
N HIS A 106 -2.35 -2.99 -4.14
CA HIS A 106 -2.27 -4.44 -4.29
C HIS A 106 -1.60 -4.86 -5.59
N VAL A 107 -1.85 -4.12 -6.68
CA VAL A 107 -1.16 -4.35 -7.97
C VAL A 107 0.32 -4.05 -7.84
N ILE A 108 0.68 -2.87 -7.32
CA ILE A 108 2.06 -2.42 -7.10
C ILE A 108 2.82 -3.45 -6.24
N HIS A 109 2.24 -3.88 -5.12
CA HIS A 109 2.87 -4.87 -4.25
C HIS A 109 3.12 -6.21 -4.97
N ASN A 110 2.16 -6.69 -5.75
CA ASN A 110 2.32 -7.92 -6.53
C ASN A 110 3.38 -7.77 -7.64
N LEU A 111 3.39 -6.64 -8.34
CA LEU A 111 4.37 -6.32 -9.37
C LEU A 111 5.79 -6.27 -8.79
N VAL A 112 6.00 -5.54 -7.69
CA VAL A 112 7.31 -5.46 -7.00
C VAL A 112 7.80 -6.85 -6.60
N LYS A 113 6.93 -7.67 -5.99
CA LYS A 113 7.29 -9.05 -5.60
C LYS A 113 7.75 -9.89 -6.80
N LYS A 114 7.01 -9.83 -7.91
CA LYS A 114 7.34 -10.60 -9.12
C LYS A 114 8.59 -10.07 -9.82
N TYR A 115 8.70 -8.75 -9.95
CA TYR A 115 9.84 -8.08 -10.56
C TYR A 115 11.14 -8.44 -9.83
N ASN A 116 11.14 -8.36 -8.49
CA ASN A 116 12.27 -8.75 -7.66
C ASN A 116 12.59 -10.26 -7.74
N SER A 117 11.65 -11.09 -8.20
CA SER A 117 11.85 -12.51 -8.47
C SER A 117 12.29 -12.80 -9.92
N GLY A 118 12.55 -11.76 -10.73
CA GLY A 118 12.92 -11.89 -12.14
C GLY A 118 11.75 -12.22 -13.07
N ILE A 119 10.50 -12.05 -12.61
CA ILE A 119 9.28 -12.37 -13.37
C ILE A 119 8.63 -11.08 -13.85
N ILE A 120 8.42 -10.98 -15.17
CA ILE A 120 7.62 -9.92 -15.79
C ILE A 120 6.25 -10.50 -16.14
N PRO A 121 5.21 -10.28 -15.32
CA PRO A 121 3.88 -10.84 -15.57
C PRO A 121 3.22 -10.16 -16.78
N GLN A 122 2.65 -10.95 -17.68
CA GLN A 122 1.84 -10.40 -18.78
C GLN A 122 0.44 -9.99 -18.30
N SER A 123 -0.11 -10.72 -17.33
CA SER A 123 -1.33 -10.38 -16.61
C SER A 123 -1.38 -11.14 -15.29
N ASP A 124 -2.20 -10.66 -14.34
CA ASP A 124 -2.57 -11.43 -13.15
C ASP A 124 -3.87 -10.91 -12.51
N THR A 125 -4.40 -11.68 -11.57
CA THR A 125 -5.46 -11.30 -10.65
C THR A 125 -4.96 -11.33 -9.23
N VAL A 126 -5.08 -10.20 -8.52
CA VAL A 126 -4.74 -10.11 -7.09
C VAL A 126 -6.02 -10.18 -6.26
N TYR A 127 -6.06 -11.14 -5.35
CA TYR A 127 -7.09 -11.28 -4.33
C TYR A 127 -6.52 -10.85 -2.98
N TRP A 128 -7.34 -10.16 -2.19
CA TRP A 128 -7.05 -9.80 -0.79
C TRP A 128 -8.32 -10.05 0.03
N TYR A 129 -8.14 -10.43 1.29
CA TYR A 129 -9.18 -10.71 2.27
C TYR A 129 -8.95 -9.87 3.51
#